data_AF-A0A7R8X1M4-F1
#
_entry.id   AF-A0A7R8X1M4-F1
#
_cell.length_a   1.000
_cell.length_b   1.000
_cell.length_c   1.000
_cell.angle_alpha   90.00
_cell.angle_beta   90.00
_cell.angle_gamma   90.00
#
_symmetry.space_group_name_H-M   'P 1'
#
loop_
_entity.id
_entity.type
_entity.pdbx_description
1 polymer ?
#
loop_
_entity_poly.entity_id
_entity_poly.type
_entity_poly.pdbx_seq_one_letter_code
_entity_poly.pdbx_strand_id
1 'polypeptide(L)'
;MVHPGNREFSTGDRVPRPESGGGGGSGSGDASDSGEGLDEFVFELTREEFLNFFFDDLALPDLVKKQLAATPETRKVRAGYSTAGNPSNLHVVRSFRSAIGRRLAMSAGPREKLAKAEAELEALQLEGEGDSPIALLLIEEISALKARIAAVPFIDTFDLRYANRVDQPQPISKAVMFCLMDVSGSMDQARKDIAKRFFMLLHLFLKRSYE
;
A
#
# COMPACT_ATOMS: atom_id res chain seq x y z
N MET A 1 13.51 -33.12 13.24
CA MET A 1 14.76 -33.30 12.47
C MET A 1 14.34 -33.52 11.03
N VAL A 2 14.53 -32.53 10.15
CA VAL A 2 14.08 -32.63 8.75
C VAL A 2 15.12 -33.45 8.00
N HIS A 3 14.76 -34.66 7.57
CA HIS A 3 15.64 -35.48 6.73
C HIS A 3 15.62 -34.95 5.30
N PRO A 4 16.78 -34.72 4.66
CA PRO A 4 16.84 -34.28 3.28
C PRO A 4 16.56 -35.49 2.37
N GLY A 5 15.38 -35.53 1.75
CA GLY A 5 15.00 -36.51 0.72
C GLY A 5 15.09 -35.90 -0.68
N ASN A 6 15.52 -36.70 -1.65
CA ASN A 6 15.91 -36.36 -3.03
C ASN A 6 15.17 -35.18 -3.71
N ARG A 7 15.95 -34.36 -4.43
CA ARG A 7 15.49 -33.16 -5.15
C ARG A 7 15.13 -33.39 -6.63
N GLU A 8 15.33 -34.58 -7.15
CA GLU A 8 14.98 -34.94 -8.52
C GLU A 8 14.28 -36.31 -8.51
N PHE A 9 13.09 -36.37 -9.13
CA PHE A 9 12.34 -37.61 -9.34
C PHE A 9 12.37 -37.94 -10.83
N SER A 10 12.65 -39.20 -11.15
CA SER A 10 12.59 -39.70 -12.51
C SER A 10 11.26 -40.44 -12.74
N THR A 11 10.75 -40.41 -13.98
CA THR A 11 9.52 -41.10 -14.35
C THR A 11 9.66 -42.61 -14.13
N GLY A 12 9.04 -43.12 -13.06
CA GLY A 12 9.13 -44.51 -12.64
C GLY A 12 9.34 -44.71 -11.14
N ASP A 13 9.73 -43.66 -10.41
CA ASP A 13 9.91 -43.73 -8.95
C ASP A 13 8.57 -43.99 -8.23
N ARG A 14 8.52 -45.07 -7.43
CA ARG A 14 7.38 -45.40 -6.56
C ARG A 14 7.81 -45.25 -5.10
N VAL A 15 7.11 -44.40 -4.35
CA VAL A 15 7.30 -44.25 -2.90
C VAL A 15 6.51 -45.36 -2.20
N PRO A 16 7.10 -46.13 -1.28
CA PRO A 16 6.37 -47.13 -0.51
C PRO A 16 5.32 -46.45 0.37
N ARG A 17 4.10 -46.96 0.35
CA ARG A 17 3.01 -46.49 1.23
C ARG A 17 3.40 -46.79 2.68
N PRO A 18 3.31 -45.82 3.60
CA PRO A 18 3.63 -46.08 5.01
C PRO A 18 2.71 -47.20 5.54
N GLU A 19 3.29 -48.14 6.29
CA GLU A 19 2.55 -49.25 6.87
C GLU A 19 1.44 -48.73 7.78
N SER A 20 0.20 -49.10 7.46
CA SER A 20 -0.97 -48.80 8.29
C SER A 20 -0.86 -49.53 9.62
N GLY A 21 -0.82 -48.75 10.71
CA GLY A 21 -0.88 -49.27 12.07
C GLY A 21 -2.13 -50.11 12.31
N GLY A 22 -1.91 -51.22 13.01
CA GLY A 22 -2.83 -52.25 13.48
C GLY A 22 -4.33 -51.94 13.50
N GLY A 23 -5.07 -52.63 12.63
CA GLY A 23 -6.51 -52.84 12.70
C GLY A 23 -6.87 -54.09 11.90
N GLY A 24 -7.14 -55.20 12.61
CA GLY A 24 -7.38 -56.50 12.01
C GLY A 24 -8.66 -56.54 11.16
N GLY A 25 -8.49 -56.89 9.88
CA GLY A 25 -9.57 -57.26 8.97
C GLY A 25 -9.03 -58.26 7.95
N SER A 26 -9.43 -59.52 8.09
CA SER A 26 -9.10 -60.59 7.14
C SER A 26 -9.84 -60.38 5.82
N GLY A 27 -9.12 -59.96 4.78
CA GLY A 27 -9.63 -59.90 3.42
C GLY A 27 -8.65 -60.58 2.47
N SER A 28 -8.83 -61.88 2.25
CA SER A 28 -8.23 -62.56 1.10
C SER A 28 -8.98 -62.12 -0.15
N GLY A 29 -8.36 -61.28 -0.97
CA GLY A 29 -8.91 -60.89 -2.26
C GLY A 29 -7.85 -60.21 -3.12
N ASP A 30 -7.52 -60.81 -4.26
CA ASP A 30 -6.85 -60.14 -5.35
C ASP A 30 -7.72 -58.96 -5.81
N ALA A 31 -7.24 -57.74 -5.62
CA ALA A 31 -7.91 -56.55 -6.14
C ALA A 31 -7.66 -56.46 -7.65
N SER A 32 -8.71 -56.64 -8.44
CA SER A 32 -8.71 -56.48 -9.89
C SER A 32 -8.45 -55.04 -10.33
N ASP A 33 -7.65 -54.86 -11.39
CA ASP A 33 -7.24 -53.59 -12.04
C ASP A 33 -8.37 -52.90 -12.86
N SER A 34 -9.63 -53.16 -12.52
CA SER A 34 -10.79 -52.58 -13.22
C SER A 34 -11.65 -51.83 -12.22
N GLY A 35 -11.36 -50.53 -12.10
CA GLY A 35 -12.10 -49.60 -11.27
C GLY A 35 -13.48 -49.30 -11.84
N GLU A 36 -14.51 -49.57 -11.05
CA GLU A 36 -15.82 -48.92 -11.09
C GLU A 36 -16.43 -49.01 -9.68
N GLY A 37 -15.81 -48.29 -8.75
CA GLY A 37 -16.46 -47.87 -7.52
C GLY A 37 -16.98 -46.45 -7.76
N LEU A 38 -18.28 -46.29 -7.96
CA LEU A 38 -18.91 -44.97 -7.81
C LEU A 38 -18.89 -44.65 -6.32
N ASP A 39 -17.76 -44.12 -5.83
CA ASP A 39 -17.72 -43.49 -4.52
C ASP A 39 -18.68 -42.31 -4.57
N GLU A 40 -19.76 -42.39 -3.78
CA GLU A 40 -20.70 -41.31 -3.57
C GLU A 40 -19.97 -40.20 -2.79
N PHE A 41 -19.28 -39.32 -3.52
CA PHE A 41 -18.59 -38.18 -2.92
C PHE A 41 -19.63 -37.18 -2.40
N VAL A 42 -19.90 -37.24 -1.09
CA VAL A 42 -20.65 -36.20 -0.38
C VAL A 42 -19.70 -35.06 -0.04
N PHE A 43 -19.85 -33.92 -0.71
CA PHE A 43 -19.09 -32.71 -0.42
C PHE A 43 -19.78 -31.91 0.69
N GLU A 44 -19.09 -31.72 1.81
CA GLU A 44 -19.54 -30.79 2.85
C GLU A 44 -19.06 -29.38 2.50
N LEU A 45 -19.94 -28.59 1.86
CA LEU A 45 -19.68 -27.18 1.57
C LEU A 45 -20.08 -26.31 2.76
N THR A 46 -19.25 -25.33 3.10
CA THR A 46 -19.68 -24.29 4.02
C THR A 46 -20.78 -23.45 3.38
N ARG A 47 -21.65 -22.84 4.20
CA ARG A 47 -22.70 -21.94 3.73
C ARG A 47 -22.14 -20.85 2.81
N GLU A 48 -20.96 -20.33 3.10
CA GLU A 48 -20.34 -19.24 2.35
C GLU A 48 -19.81 -19.69 1.00
N GLU A 49 -19.20 -20.88 0.92
CA GLU A 49 -18.69 -21.45 -0.33
C GLU A 49 -19.84 -21.84 -1.28
N PHE A 50 -20.91 -22.43 -0.75
CA PHE A 50 -22.11 -22.71 -1.55
C PHE A 50 -22.70 -21.44 -2.16
N LEU A 51 -22.80 -20.37 -1.36
CA LEU A 51 -23.33 -19.09 -1.83
C LEU A 51 -22.40 -18.42 -2.86
N ASN A 52 -21.07 -18.58 -2.76
CA ASN A 52 -20.15 -18.08 -3.78
C ASN A 52 -20.43 -18.75 -5.11
N PHE A 53 -20.37 -20.08 -5.15
CA PHE A 53 -20.58 -20.84 -6.37
C PHE A 53 -21.96 -20.56 -7.00
N PHE A 54 -22.99 -20.34 -6.16
CA PHE A 54 -24.33 -20.01 -6.64
C PHE A 54 -24.45 -18.58 -7.22
N PHE A 55 -23.61 -17.63 -6.78
CA PHE A 55 -23.70 -16.22 -7.17
C PHE A 55 -22.55 -15.73 -8.07
N ASP A 56 -21.53 -16.54 -8.34
CA ASP A 56 -20.32 -16.16 -9.09
C ASP A 56 -20.60 -15.56 -10.49
N ASP A 57 -21.74 -15.91 -11.11
CA ASP A 57 -22.17 -15.38 -12.42
C ASP A 57 -23.34 -14.39 -12.36
N LEU A 58 -23.86 -14.08 -11.18
CA LEU A 58 -25.04 -13.23 -11.00
C LEU A 58 -24.67 -11.77 -10.72
N ALA A 59 -23.77 -11.16 -11.47
CA ALA A 59 -23.52 -9.72 -11.32
C ALA A 59 -24.69 -8.90 -11.90
N LEU A 60 -25.14 -7.85 -11.19
CA LEU A 60 -26.07 -6.89 -11.78
C LEU A 60 -25.35 -6.17 -12.95
N PRO A 61 -25.96 -6.11 -14.16
CA PRO A 61 -25.37 -5.39 -15.28
C PRO A 61 -25.12 -3.93 -14.94
N ASP A 62 -23.96 -3.41 -15.34
CA ASP A 62 -23.46 -2.05 -15.15
C ASP A 62 -24.53 -0.98 -14.85
N LEU A 63 -24.80 -0.78 -13.56
CA LEU A 63 -25.51 0.41 -13.03
C LEU A 63 -24.73 1.73 -13.30
N VAL A 64 -23.56 1.62 -13.93
CA VAL A 64 -22.56 2.68 -14.19
C VAL A 64 -23.07 3.78 -15.12
N LYS A 65 -24.16 3.58 -15.88
CA LYS A 65 -24.51 4.47 -17.01
C LYS A 65 -25.83 5.25 -16.89
N LYS A 66 -26.29 5.57 -15.68
CA LYS A 66 -27.32 6.62 -15.52
C LYS A 66 -26.84 7.70 -14.56
N GLN A 67 -26.33 8.76 -15.18
CA GLN A 67 -26.02 10.05 -14.56
C GLN A 67 -27.27 10.59 -13.85
N LEU A 68 -27.47 10.23 -12.60
CA LEU A 68 -28.39 10.91 -11.70
C LEU A 68 -27.53 11.62 -10.68
N ALA A 69 -27.29 12.92 -10.93
CA ALA A 69 -26.90 13.97 -10.00
C ALA A 69 -26.32 13.46 -8.66
N ALA A 70 -25.20 12.76 -8.70
CA ALA A 70 -24.50 12.38 -7.49
C ALA A 70 -23.71 13.61 -7.06
N THR A 71 -24.08 14.21 -5.93
CA THR A 71 -23.17 15.12 -5.23
C THR A 71 -21.90 14.31 -4.97
N PRO A 72 -20.76 14.61 -5.62
CA PRO A 72 -19.58 13.80 -5.47
C PRO A 72 -19.15 13.89 -4.01
N GLU A 73 -19.16 12.76 -3.31
CA GLU A 73 -18.57 12.69 -1.98
C GLU A 73 -17.06 12.82 -2.18
N THR A 74 -16.46 13.83 -1.54
CA THR A 74 -15.04 14.08 -1.66
C THR A 74 -14.30 13.35 -0.57
N ARG A 75 -13.28 12.57 -0.96
CA ARG A 75 -12.34 11.98 0.00
C ARG A 75 -11.05 12.76 -0.03
N LYS A 76 -10.54 13.13 1.15
CA LYS A 76 -9.22 13.74 1.30
C LYS A 76 -8.11 12.71 1.09
N VAL A 77 -7.38 12.83 -0.02
CA VAL A 77 -6.24 11.97 -0.35
C VAL A 77 -4.94 12.75 -0.19
N ARG A 78 -3.84 12.06 0.17
CA ARG A 78 -2.51 12.68 0.26
C ARG A 78 -2.04 13.06 -1.15
N ALA A 79 -1.74 14.34 -1.37
CA ALA A 79 -1.34 14.90 -2.66
C ALA A 79 0.12 15.39 -2.67
N GLY A 80 0.95 14.89 -1.76
CA GLY A 80 2.37 15.27 -1.65
C GLY A 80 2.61 16.47 -0.73
N TYR A 81 3.46 17.40 -1.17
CA TYR A 81 3.89 18.55 -0.37
C TYR A 81 3.77 19.87 -1.13
N SER A 82 3.37 20.92 -0.43
CA SER A 82 3.31 22.30 -0.92
C SER A 82 4.39 23.15 -0.26
N THR A 83 4.77 24.26 -0.89
CA THR A 83 5.69 25.26 -0.32
C THR A 83 5.00 26.18 0.69
N ALA A 84 3.67 26.28 0.64
CA ALA A 84 2.85 27.07 1.55
C ALA A 84 1.67 26.26 2.08
N GLY A 85 1.25 26.53 3.32
CA GLY A 85 0.13 25.86 3.95
C GLY A 85 -0.03 26.24 5.42
N ASN A 86 -1.03 25.64 6.07
CA ASN A 86 -1.25 25.81 7.50
C ASN A 86 -0.05 25.24 8.30
N PRO A 87 0.50 25.97 9.29
CA PRO A 87 1.54 25.48 10.20
C PRO A 87 1.30 24.09 10.79
N SER A 88 0.05 23.69 11.05
CA SER A 88 -0.27 22.34 11.56
C SER A 88 0.11 21.21 10.59
N ASN A 89 0.19 21.50 9.29
CA ASN A 89 0.60 20.55 8.25
C ASN A 89 2.09 20.65 7.90
N LEU A 90 2.88 21.44 8.63
CA LEU A 90 4.31 21.61 8.35
C LEU A 90 5.05 20.29 8.51
N HIS A 91 5.73 19.87 7.45
CA HIS A 91 6.56 18.67 7.46
C HIS A 91 8.00 19.02 7.82
N VAL A 92 8.29 18.97 9.11
CA VAL A 92 9.56 19.39 9.73
C VAL A 92 10.76 18.75 9.03
N VAL A 93 10.85 17.41 9.00
CA VAL A 93 12.02 16.68 8.46
C VAL A 93 12.37 17.09 7.02
N ARG A 94 11.34 17.32 6.19
CA ARG A 94 11.53 17.65 4.77
C ARG A 94 11.91 19.12 4.59
N SER A 95 11.37 19.99 5.43
CA SER A 95 11.74 21.40 5.47
C SER A 95 13.18 21.57 5.90
N PHE A 96 13.58 20.88 6.97
CA PHE A 96 14.97 20.84 7.44
C PHE A 96 15.94 20.28 6.39
N ARG A 97 15.57 19.19 5.70
CA ARG A 97 16.40 18.64 4.62
C ARG A 97 16.61 19.65 3.49
N SER A 98 15.57 20.39 3.12
CA SER A 98 15.65 21.44 2.09
C SER A 98 16.55 22.60 2.55
N ALA A 99 16.39 23.02 3.81
CA ALA A 99 17.17 24.09 4.42
C ALA A 99 18.67 23.76 4.52
N ILE A 100 19.01 22.54 4.94
CA ILE A 100 20.40 22.06 4.96
C ILE A 100 20.98 22.05 3.55
N GLY A 101 20.23 21.55 2.56
CA GLY A 101 20.67 21.56 1.15
C GLY A 101 20.96 22.96 0.63
N ARG A 102 20.03 23.92 0.86
CA ARG A 102 20.20 25.33 0.50
C ARG A 102 21.44 25.93 1.18
N ARG A 103 21.60 25.69 2.48
CA ARG A 103 22.74 26.22 3.26
C ARG A 103 24.07 25.67 2.75
N LEU A 104 24.14 24.38 2.42
CA LEU A 104 25.35 23.79 1.82
C LEU A 104 25.66 24.43 0.47
N ALA A 105 24.67 24.55 -0.43
CA ALA A 105 24.85 25.17 -1.74
C ALA A 105 25.31 26.64 -1.65
N MET A 106 24.65 27.44 -0.80
CA MET A 106 24.97 28.86 -0.62
C MET A 106 26.34 29.09 0.05
N SER A 107 26.78 28.17 0.91
CA SER A 107 28.06 28.27 1.60
C SER A 107 29.22 27.55 0.88
N ALA A 108 28.97 26.77 -0.17
CA ALA A 108 30.00 25.96 -0.84
C ALA A 108 31.16 26.81 -1.38
N GLY A 109 30.86 27.83 -2.19
CA GLY A 109 31.89 28.71 -2.76
C GLY A 109 32.71 29.48 -1.71
N PRO A 110 32.07 30.19 -0.76
CA PRO A 110 32.79 30.84 0.34
C PRO A 110 33.62 29.87 1.20
N ARG A 111 33.14 28.65 1.43
CA ARG A 111 33.89 27.62 2.17
C ARG A 111 35.14 27.16 1.44
N GLU A 112 35.06 26.96 0.14
CA GLU A 112 36.22 26.57 -0.67
C GLU A 112 37.28 27.68 -0.66
N LYS A 113 36.86 28.94 -0.81
CA LYS A 113 37.77 30.10 -0.71
C LYS A 113 38.40 30.22 0.67
N LEU A 114 37.62 30.00 1.71
CA LEU A 114 38.09 30.04 3.09
C LEU A 114 39.16 28.97 3.35
N ALA A 115 38.93 27.75 2.85
CA ALA A 115 39.92 26.67 2.98
C ALA A 115 41.24 27.00 2.27
N LYS A 116 41.19 27.64 1.09
CA LYS A 116 42.38 28.11 0.37
C LYS A 116 43.11 29.21 1.12
N ALA A 117 42.39 30.25 1.55
CA ALA A 117 42.97 31.37 2.29
C ALA A 117 43.57 30.93 3.64
N GLU A 118 42.92 29.99 4.36
CA GLU A 118 43.46 29.42 5.60
C GLU A 118 44.74 28.62 5.33
N ALA A 119 44.80 27.85 4.24
CA ALA A 119 46.03 27.12 3.86
C ALA A 119 47.18 28.04 3.44
N GLU A 120 46.88 29.13 2.72
CA GLU A 120 47.89 30.15 2.35
C GLU A 120 48.43 30.88 3.58
N LEU A 121 47.56 31.23 4.53
CA LEU A 121 47.98 31.83 5.79
C LEU A 121 48.85 30.88 6.62
N GLU A 122 48.48 29.60 6.69
CA GLU A 122 49.26 28.57 7.39
C GLU A 122 50.65 28.38 6.76
N ALA A 123 50.75 28.41 5.43
CA ALA A 123 52.03 28.34 4.72
C ALA A 123 52.95 29.53 5.08
N LEU A 124 52.42 30.76 5.06
CA LEU A 124 53.18 31.96 5.43
C LEU A 124 53.62 31.93 6.90
N GLN A 125 52.80 31.37 7.80
CA GLN A 125 53.16 31.19 9.20
C GLN A 125 54.32 30.21 9.38
N LEU A 126 54.35 29.12 8.62
CA LEU A 126 55.45 28.15 8.64
C LEU A 126 56.77 28.72 8.10
N GLU A 127 56.70 29.61 7.12
CA GLU A 127 57.84 30.34 6.56
C GLU A 127 58.37 31.44 7.51
N GLY A 128 57.66 31.73 8.60
CA GLY A 128 58.00 32.79 9.55
C GLY A 128 57.53 34.19 9.13
N GLU A 129 56.73 34.29 8.06
CA GLU A 129 56.16 35.53 7.53
C GLU A 129 54.72 35.78 8.02
N GLY A 130 54.37 35.32 9.21
CA GLY A 130 53.02 35.45 9.78
C GLY A 130 52.54 36.90 9.99
N ASP A 131 53.46 37.85 10.12
CA ASP A 131 53.18 39.29 10.25
C ASP A 131 53.40 40.07 8.95
N SER A 132 53.62 39.37 7.82
CA SER A 132 53.74 39.99 6.50
C SER A 132 52.46 40.77 6.15
N PRO A 133 52.55 41.89 5.40
CA PRO A 133 51.35 42.59 4.92
C PRO A 133 50.40 41.68 4.15
N ILE A 134 50.91 40.63 3.49
CA ILE A 134 50.10 39.61 2.80
C ILE A 134 49.29 38.78 3.81
N ALA A 135 49.91 38.38 4.93
CA ALA A 135 49.24 37.60 5.97
C ALA A 135 48.09 38.40 6.62
N LEU A 136 48.27 39.71 6.85
CA LEU A 136 47.22 40.58 7.36
C LEU A 136 46.01 40.66 6.41
N LEU A 137 46.23 40.77 5.10
CA LEU A 137 45.17 40.76 4.09
C LEU A 137 44.41 39.43 4.09
N LEU A 138 45.11 38.31 4.21
CA LEU A 138 44.49 36.98 4.31
C LEU A 138 43.63 36.84 5.57
N ILE A 139 44.08 37.37 6.71
CA ILE A 139 43.29 37.38 7.95
C ILE A 139 42.00 38.16 7.77
N GLU A 140 42.06 39.34 7.14
CA GLU A 140 40.87 40.13 6.81
C GLU A 140 39.93 39.36 5.87
N GLU A 141 40.46 38.73 4.81
CA GLU A 141 39.66 37.94 3.88
C GLU A 141 38.99 36.75 4.56
N ILE A 142 39.71 35.99 5.39
CA ILE A 142 39.18 34.88 6.18
C ILE A 142 38.04 35.37 7.08
N SER A 143 38.22 36.52 7.74
CA SER A 143 37.19 37.10 8.60
C SER A 143 35.91 37.45 7.83
N ALA A 144 36.05 38.02 6.62
CA ALA A 144 34.95 38.36 5.74
C ALA A 144 34.23 37.11 5.21
N LEU A 145 34.99 36.07 4.83
CA LEU A 145 34.45 34.78 4.38
C LEU A 145 33.70 34.07 5.51
N LYS A 146 34.23 34.06 6.74
CA LYS A 146 33.55 33.52 7.93
C LYS A 146 32.23 34.25 8.19
N ALA A 147 32.24 35.59 8.15
CA ALA A 147 31.03 36.39 8.31
C ALA A 147 29.98 36.08 7.23
N ARG A 148 30.40 35.94 5.97
CA ARG A 148 29.50 35.59 4.85
C ARG A 148 28.87 34.22 5.00
N ILE A 149 29.62 33.22 5.48
CA ILE A 149 29.09 31.87 5.75
C ILE A 149 28.11 31.90 6.92
N ALA A 150 28.41 32.66 7.98
CA ALA A 150 27.56 32.80 9.15
C ALA A 150 26.24 33.54 8.85
N ALA A 151 26.26 34.46 7.88
CA ALA A 151 25.08 35.20 7.45
C ALA A 151 24.00 34.34 6.77
N VAL A 152 24.32 33.12 6.33
CA VAL A 152 23.34 32.23 5.68
C VAL A 152 22.32 31.72 6.70
N PRO A 153 21.02 32.05 6.57
CA PRO A 153 20.01 31.65 7.54
C PRO A 153 19.81 30.13 7.59
N PHE A 154 19.59 29.60 8.79
CA PHE A 154 19.40 28.18 9.00
C PHE A 154 18.09 27.64 8.41
N ILE A 155 16.99 28.40 8.51
CA ILE A 155 15.70 28.09 7.89
C ILE A 155 15.20 29.34 7.17
N ASP A 156 14.65 29.15 5.97
CA ASP A 156 13.97 30.19 5.19
C ASP A 156 12.56 29.72 4.80
N THR A 157 11.69 30.67 4.47
CA THR A 157 10.33 30.45 3.96
C THR A 157 10.30 29.54 2.75
N PHE A 158 11.29 29.64 1.85
CA PHE A 158 11.43 28.77 0.68
C PHE A 158 11.74 27.31 1.03
N ASP A 159 12.26 27.05 2.22
CA ASP A 159 12.58 25.69 2.67
C ASP A 159 11.36 24.98 3.25
N LEU A 160 10.31 25.71 3.65
CA LEU A 160 9.14 25.16 4.30
C LEU A 160 8.36 24.25 3.35
N ARG A 161 7.98 23.06 3.84
CA ARG A 161 7.20 22.07 3.10
C ARG A 161 6.02 21.64 3.96
N TYR A 162 4.83 21.76 3.43
CA TYR A 162 3.57 21.43 4.10
C TYR A 162 2.97 20.20 3.45
N ALA A 163 2.50 19.25 4.25
CA ALA A 163 1.77 18.09 3.76
C ALA A 163 0.46 18.56 3.10
N ASN A 164 0.29 18.24 1.81
CA ASN A 164 -0.87 18.62 1.04
C ASN A 164 -1.87 17.46 0.97
N ARG A 165 -3.16 17.79 1.12
CA ARG A 165 -4.28 16.88 0.94
C ARG A 165 -5.26 17.53 -0.01
N VAL A 166 -5.63 16.81 -1.06
CA VAL A 166 -6.57 17.29 -2.07
C VAL A 166 -7.82 16.41 -2.02
N ASP A 167 -8.96 17.05 -2.25
CA ASP A 167 -10.25 16.39 -2.34
C ASP A 167 -10.35 15.68 -3.70
N GLN A 168 -10.44 14.36 -3.66
CA GLN A 168 -10.66 13.54 -4.85
C GLN A 168 -12.14 13.13 -4.88
N PRO A 169 -12.86 13.39 -6.00
CA PRO A 169 -14.25 12.95 -6.13
C PRO A 169 -14.28 11.42 -6.21
N GLN A 170 -15.07 10.80 -5.34
CA GLN A 170 -15.33 9.37 -5.39
C GLN A 170 -16.76 9.14 -5.90
N PRO A 171 -16.95 8.44 -7.04
CA PRO A 171 -18.29 8.11 -7.50
C PRO A 171 -18.91 7.09 -6.54
N ILE A 172 -20.08 7.42 -6.00
CA ILE A 172 -20.87 6.48 -5.19
C ILE A 172 -22.22 6.34 -5.87
N SER A 173 -22.57 5.11 -6.28
CA SER A 173 -23.92 4.76 -6.68
C SER A 173 -24.71 4.34 -5.44
N LYS A 174 -25.35 5.31 -4.76
CA LYS A 174 -26.30 4.98 -3.68
C LYS A 174 -27.58 4.46 -4.32
N ALA A 175 -27.82 3.15 -4.23
CA ALA A 175 -29.05 2.50 -4.70
C ALA A 175 -29.77 1.84 -3.53
N VAL A 176 -31.10 1.89 -3.53
CA VAL A 176 -31.96 1.24 -2.52
C VAL A 176 -32.86 0.25 -3.23
N MET A 177 -32.90 -1.00 -2.74
CA MET A 177 -33.78 -2.05 -3.26
C MET A 177 -34.99 -2.23 -2.34
N PHE A 178 -36.19 -2.09 -2.90
CA PHE A 178 -37.44 -2.34 -2.18
C PHE A 178 -38.06 -3.66 -2.64
N CYS A 179 -38.33 -4.58 -1.70
CA CYS A 179 -39.03 -5.83 -1.96
C CYS A 179 -40.48 -5.71 -1.50
N LEU A 180 -41.43 -5.68 -2.44
CA LEU A 180 -42.87 -5.59 -2.16
C LEU A 180 -43.56 -6.86 -2.68
N MET A 181 -44.50 -7.41 -1.90
CA MET A 181 -45.28 -8.59 -2.28
C MET A 181 -46.77 -8.33 -2.08
N ASP A 182 -47.59 -8.73 -3.06
CA ASP A 182 -49.04 -8.71 -2.93
C ASP A 182 -49.53 -9.90 -2.08
N VAL A 183 -50.54 -9.69 -1.25
CA VAL A 183 -51.15 -10.70 -0.37
C VAL A 183 -52.56 -11.09 -0.84
N SER A 184 -53.03 -10.52 -1.97
CA SER A 184 -54.36 -10.74 -2.54
C SER A 184 -54.68 -12.22 -2.84
N GLY A 185 -55.95 -12.51 -3.11
CA GLY A 185 -56.45 -13.88 -3.37
C GLY A 185 -55.83 -14.58 -4.58
N SER A 186 -55.08 -13.88 -5.44
CA SER A 186 -54.32 -14.47 -6.55
C SER A 186 -52.96 -15.06 -6.13
N MET A 187 -52.52 -14.75 -4.90
CA MET A 187 -51.24 -15.20 -4.36
C MET A 187 -51.42 -16.43 -3.49
N ASP A 188 -51.34 -17.58 -4.15
CA ASP A 188 -51.31 -18.89 -3.49
C ASP A 188 -50.07 -19.02 -2.59
N GLN A 189 -50.17 -19.91 -1.60
CA GLN A 189 -49.12 -20.16 -0.62
C GLN A 189 -47.76 -20.48 -1.27
N ALA A 190 -47.75 -21.29 -2.33
CA ALA A 190 -46.54 -21.64 -3.05
C ALA A 190 -45.84 -20.42 -3.69
N ARG A 191 -46.62 -19.46 -4.24
CA ARG A 191 -46.08 -18.23 -4.83
C ARG A 191 -45.50 -17.30 -3.77
N LYS A 192 -46.17 -17.20 -2.62
CA LYS A 192 -45.66 -16.45 -1.44
C LYS A 192 -44.34 -17.02 -0.94
N ASP A 193 -44.23 -18.35 -0.89
CA ASP A 193 -43.01 -19.01 -0.39
C ASP A 193 -41.83 -18.86 -1.37
N ILE A 194 -42.08 -18.95 -2.68
CA ILE A 194 -41.06 -18.67 -3.71
C ILE A 194 -40.57 -17.23 -3.61
N ALA A 195 -41.50 -16.26 -3.51
CA ALA A 195 -41.14 -14.85 -3.45
C ALA A 195 -40.37 -14.50 -2.15
N LYS A 196 -40.71 -15.09 -1.01
CA LYS A 196 -39.93 -14.95 0.24
C LYS A 196 -38.52 -15.49 0.11
N ARG A 197 -38.35 -16.68 -0.50
CA ARG A 197 -37.02 -17.27 -0.76
C ARG A 197 -36.21 -16.40 -1.70
N PHE A 198 -36.82 -15.89 -2.77
CA PHE A 198 -36.18 -14.97 -3.71
C PHE A 198 -35.70 -13.68 -3.01
N PHE A 199 -36.52 -13.04 -2.17
CA PHE A 199 -36.11 -11.85 -1.44
C PHE A 199 -34.96 -12.10 -0.47
N MET A 200 -34.96 -13.24 0.22
CA MET A 200 -33.84 -13.62 1.09
C MET A 200 -32.56 -13.85 0.29
N LEU A 201 -32.64 -14.57 -0.84
CA LEU A 201 -31.49 -14.81 -1.71
C LEU A 201 -30.94 -13.51 -2.30
N LEU A 202 -31.82 -12.61 -2.75
CA LEU A 202 -31.44 -11.29 -3.25
C LEU A 202 -30.74 -10.46 -2.16
N HIS A 203 -31.23 -10.49 -0.92
CA HIS A 203 -30.58 -9.78 0.18
C HIS A 203 -29.18 -10.34 0.47
N LEU A 204 -29.03 -11.67 0.53
CA LEU A 204 -27.73 -12.32 0.71
C LEU A 204 -26.76 -12.00 -0.43
N PHE A 205 -27.27 -11.99 -1.66
CA PHE A 205 -26.51 -11.61 -2.85
C PHE A 205 -26.00 -10.16 -2.78
N LEU A 206 -26.88 -9.21 -2.47
CA LEU A 206 -26.54 -7.79 -2.39
C LEU A 206 -25.54 -7.50 -1.27
N LYS A 207 -25.74 -8.12 -0.10
CA LYS A 207 -24.84 -8.01 1.05
C LYS A 207 -23.45 -8.58 0.76
N ARG A 208 -23.36 -9.68 0.01
CA ARG A 208 -22.07 -10.28 -0.35
C ARG A 208 -21.33 -9.46 -1.41
N SER A 209 -22.05 -8.92 -2.39
CA SER A 209 -21.43 -8.32 -3.59
C SER A 209 -21.13 -6.82 -3.46
N TYR A 210 -21.82 -6.10 -2.58
CA TYR A 210 -21.78 -4.62 -2.53
C TYR A 210 -21.56 -4.01 -1.15
N GLU A 211 -21.47 -4.81 -0.08
CA GLU A 211 -21.15 -4.38 1.29
C GLU A 211 -19.73 -4.85 1.67
#